data_AF-A0A9P3K035-F1
#
_entry.id   AF-A0A9P3K035-F1
#
_cell.length_a   1.000
_cell.length_b   1.000
_cell.length_c   1.000
_cell.angle_alpha   90.00
_cell.angle_beta   90.00
_cell.angle_gamma   90.00
#
_symmetry.space_group_name_H-M   'P 1'
#
loop_
_entity.id
_entity.type
_entity.pdbx_description
1 polymer ?
#
loop_
_entity_poly.entity_id
_entity_poly.type
_entity_poly.pdbx_seq_one_letter_code
_entity_poly.pdbx_strand_id
1 'polypeptide(L)'
;VLGWCVQVTPSVSFSREELDQLTNRIQNGGTEVVEAKAGAGSATLSMAYAAAKFAQACLQAMRGEAGIVECAFVQSTVTELPFFASRVVLGRRGVEEVLSLGP
;
A
#
# COMPACT_ATOMS: atom_id res chain seq x y z
N VAL A 1 2.85 7.03 14.14
CA VAL A 1 2.26 7.14 12.77
C VAL A 1 3.26 6.54 11.80
N LEU A 2 2.83 5.64 10.92
CA LEU A 2 3.71 5.05 9.89
C LEU A 2 4.19 6.18 8.97
N GLY A 3 5.47 6.56 9.05
CA GLY A 3 6.06 7.75 8.41
C GLY A 3 6.23 7.70 6.90
N TRP A 4 5.34 6.99 6.19
CA TRP A 4 5.51 6.67 4.75
C TRP A 4 5.52 7.91 3.86
N CYS A 5 4.92 9.03 4.30
CA CYS A 5 4.96 10.30 3.55
C CYS A 5 6.38 10.86 3.37
N VAL A 6 7.35 10.43 4.19
CA VAL A 6 8.76 10.84 4.08
C VAL A 6 9.50 10.11 2.95
N GLN A 7 8.95 9.00 2.46
CA GLN A 7 9.57 8.13 1.45
C GLN A 7 8.95 8.29 0.05
N VAL A 8 8.17 9.37 -0.16
CA VAL A 8 7.49 9.67 -1.43
C VAL A 8 8.51 10.01 -2.52
N THR A 9 8.23 9.56 -3.75
CA THR A 9 9.03 9.86 -4.94
C THR A 9 8.15 10.57 -5.98
N PRO A 10 8.52 11.77 -6.47
CA PRO A 10 9.69 12.56 -6.11
C PRO A 10 9.64 13.05 -4.65
N SER A 11 10.81 13.39 -4.09
CA SER A 11 10.91 13.89 -2.71
C SER A 11 10.08 15.17 -2.54
N VAL A 12 9.19 15.16 -1.55
CA VAL A 12 8.34 16.30 -1.18
C VAL A 12 8.39 16.51 0.32
N SER A 13 8.34 17.77 0.75
CA SER A 13 8.32 18.14 2.16
C SER A 13 6.93 18.60 2.55
N PHE A 14 6.47 18.16 3.71
CA PHE A 14 5.18 18.54 4.28
C PHE A 14 5.41 19.19 5.65
N SER A 15 4.56 20.15 6.01
CA SER A 15 4.44 20.61 7.40
C SER A 15 3.85 19.50 8.28
N ARG A 16 3.97 19.65 9.60
CA ARG A 16 3.44 18.65 10.54
C ARG A 16 1.92 18.55 10.45
N GLU A 17 1.26 19.70 10.30
CA GLU A 17 -0.17 19.81 10.16
C GLU A 17 -0.66 19.14 8.86
N GLU A 18 0.06 19.32 7.75
CA GLU A 18 -0.23 18.64 6.49
C GLU A 18 -0.04 17.12 6.60
N LEU A 19 1.01 16.66 7.28
CA LEU A 19 1.24 15.23 7.53
C LEU A 19 0.11 14.61 8.35
N ASP A 20 -0.35 15.29 9.40
CA ASP A 20 -1.42 14.80 10.27
C ASP A 20 -2.75 14.74 9.50
N GLN A 21 -3.08 15.78 8.73
CA GLN A 21 -4.28 15.82 7.89
C GLN A 21 -4.25 14.73 6.80
N LEU A 22 -3.12 14.59 6.10
CA LEU A 22 -2.96 13.59 5.05
C LEU A 22 -3.03 12.18 5.61
N THR A 23 -2.37 11.92 6.75
CA THR A 23 -2.42 10.63 7.44
C THR A 23 -3.84 10.29 7.84
N ASN A 24 -4.56 11.22 8.47
CA ASN A 24 -5.93 10.99 8.90
C ASN A 24 -6.83 10.65 7.70
N ARG A 25 -6.73 11.42 6.61
CA ARG A 25 -7.52 11.19 5.41
C ARG A 25 -7.22 9.86 4.73
N ILE A 26 -5.96 9.44 4.67
CA ILE A 26 -5.57 8.14 4.11
C ILE A 26 -6.14 7.00 4.96
N GLN A 27 -6.03 7.09 6.29
CA GLN A 27 -6.52 6.06 7.21
C GLN A 27 -8.06 5.96 7.19
N ASN A 28 -8.76 7.09 7.03
CA ASN A 28 -10.22 7.16 7.06
C ASN A 28 -10.88 7.15 5.68
N GLY A 29 -10.12 7.09 4.58
CA GLY A 29 -10.66 7.22 3.22
C GLY A 29 -11.74 6.17 2.88
N GLY A 30 -11.69 4.97 3.47
CA GLY A 30 -12.76 3.99 3.34
C GLY A 30 -14.07 4.41 4.01
N THR A 31 -13.97 4.96 5.22
CA THR A 31 -15.09 5.50 5.99
C THR A 31 -15.71 6.70 5.27
N GLU A 32 -14.89 7.62 4.76
CA GLU A 32 -15.37 8.78 3.98
C GLU A 32 -16.21 8.35 2.78
N VAL A 33 -15.86 7.24 2.11
CA VAL A 33 -16.66 6.71 0.98
C VAL A 33 -17.98 6.12 1.45
N VAL A 34 -18.01 5.41 2.57
CA VAL A 34 -19.25 4.85 3.13
C VAL A 34 -20.21 5.96 3.53
N GLU A 35 -19.69 7.00 4.19
CA GLU A 35 -20.45 8.19 4.58
C GLU A 35 -20.98 8.94 3.35
N ALA A 36 -20.14 9.15 2.33
CA ALA A 36 -20.54 9.78 1.08
C ALA A 36 -21.61 8.98 0.31
N LYS A 37 -21.64 7.66 0.49
CA LYS A 37 -22.68 6.77 -0.04
C LYS A 37 -23.88 6.61 0.90
N ALA A 38 -23.99 7.42 1.96
CA ALA A 38 -25.05 7.34 2.96
C ALA A 38 -25.26 5.92 3.53
N GLY A 39 -24.18 5.17 3.71
CA GLY A 39 -24.22 3.78 4.20
C GLY A 39 -24.63 2.75 3.15
N ALA A 40 -24.90 3.12 1.89
CA ALA A 40 -25.30 2.21 0.81
C ALA A 40 -24.15 1.35 0.24
N GLY A 41 -23.05 1.19 0.99
CA GLY A 41 -21.89 0.39 0.63
C GLY A 41 -20.58 1.18 0.63
N SER A 42 -19.46 0.46 0.48
CA SER A 42 -18.10 1.00 0.53
C SER A 42 -17.51 1.28 -0.86
N ALA A 43 -16.20 1.56 -0.91
CA ALA A 43 -15.44 1.77 -2.14
C ALA A 43 -15.45 0.52 -3.03
N THR A 44 -16.11 0.62 -4.19
CA THR A 44 -16.21 -0.48 -5.16
C THR A 44 -15.29 -0.27 -6.36
N LEU A 45 -15.49 0.82 -7.12
CA LEU A 45 -14.73 1.09 -8.34
C LEU A 45 -13.24 1.31 -8.08
N SER A 46 -12.90 2.09 -7.04
CA SER A 46 -11.50 2.32 -6.66
C SER A 46 -10.84 1.05 -6.14
N MET A 47 -11.56 0.21 -5.40
CA MET A 47 -11.03 -1.09 -4.95
C MET A 47 -10.82 -2.06 -6.12
N ALA A 48 -11.76 -2.12 -7.06
CA ALA A 48 -11.63 -2.95 -8.27
C ALA A 48 -10.40 -2.51 -9.10
N TYR A 49 -10.19 -1.20 -9.25
CA TYR A 49 -8.99 -0.67 -9.91
C TYR A 49 -7.70 -1.02 -9.16
N ALA A 50 -7.66 -0.84 -7.84
CA ALA A 50 -6.50 -1.19 -7.02
C ALA A 50 -6.17 -2.69 -7.10
N ALA A 51 -7.19 -3.55 -7.00
CA ALA A 51 -7.04 -5.00 -7.15
C ALA A 51 -6.54 -5.38 -8.55
N ALA A 52 -7.08 -4.77 -9.61
CA ALA A 52 -6.63 -5.01 -10.98
C ALA A 52 -5.15 -4.62 -11.18
N LYS A 53 -4.73 -3.48 -10.64
CA LYS A 53 -3.31 -3.06 -10.66
C LYS A 53 -2.40 -4.06 -9.96
N PHE A 54 -2.75 -4.46 -8.74
CA PHE A 54 -1.94 -5.42 -7.98
C PHE A 54 -1.89 -6.80 -8.65
N ALA A 55 -3.02 -7.28 -9.17
CA ALA A 55 -3.08 -8.53 -9.93
C ALA A 55 -2.21 -8.46 -11.20
N GLN A 56 -2.23 -7.33 -11.91
CA GLN A 56 -1.36 -7.12 -13.07
C GLN A 56 0.12 -7.18 -12.69
N ALA A 57 0.53 -6.54 -11.59
CA ALA A 57 1.90 -6.58 -11.08
C ALA A 57 2.34 -8.04 -10.78
N CYS A 58 1.48 -8.82 -10.12
CA CYS A 58 1.71 -10.25 -9.90
C CYS A 58 1.88 -11.02 -11.22
N LEU A 59 1.02 -10.79 -12.21
CA LEU A 59 1.10 -11.47 -13.50
C LEU A 59 2.38 -11.11 -14.28
N GLN A 60 2.79 -9.85 -14.25
CA GLN A 60 4.04 -9.39 -14.85
C GLN A 60 5.25 -10.05 -14.18
N ALA A 61 5.25 -10.12 -12.84
CA ALA A 61 6.30 -10.79 -12.07
C ALA A 61 6.37 -12.29 -12.38
N MET A 62 5.21 -12.96 -12.48
CA MET A 62 5.09 -14.36 -12.88
C MET A 62 5.62 -14.63 -14.29
N ARG A 63 5.45 -13.67 -15.20
CA ARG A 63 6.03 -13.73 -16.56
C ARG A 63 7.55 -13.56 -16.57
N GLY A 64 8.16 -13.18 -15.44
CA GLY A 64 9.60 -13.03 -15.28
C GLY A 64 10.11 -11.60 -15.47
N GLU A 65 9.22 -10.61 -15.41
CA GLU A 65 9.61 -9.20 -15.33
C GLU A 65 10.24 -8.92 -13.96
N ALA A 66 11.39 -8.24 -13.96
CA ALA A 66 12.17 -7.98 -12.75
C ALA A 66 11.89 -6.57 -12.20
N GLY A 67 12.15 -6.38 -10.90
CA GLY A 67 12.06 -5.07 -10.25
C GLY A 67 10.63 -4.62 -9.95
N ILE A 68 9.67 -5.54 -9.93
CA ILE A 68 8.29 -5.23 -9.55
C ILE A 68 8.20 -5.16 -8.04
N VAL A 69 7.97 -3.96 -7.53
CA VAL A 69 7.85 -3.68 -6.10
C VAL A 69 6.45 -3.13 -5.81
N GLU A 70 5.74 -3.78 -4.90
CA GLU A 70 4.41 -3.39 -4.47
C GLU A 70 4.30 -3.41 -2.94
N CYS A 71 3.30 -2.74 -2.37
CA CYS A 71 2.99 -2.88 -0.93
C CYS A 71 1.95 -3.98 -0.73
N ALA A 72 2.24 -4.96 0.13
CA ALA A 72 1.32 -6.06 0.41
C ALA A 72 1.35 -6.44 1.89
N PHE A 73 0.19 -6.80 2.45
CA PHE A 73 0.09 -7.39 3.78
C PHE A 73 0.36 -8.89 3.69
N VAL A 74 1.55 -9.30 4.14
CA VAL A 74 2.05 -10.68 4.00
C VAL A 74 2.68 -11.14 5.31
N GLN A 75 2.97 -12.44 5.40
CA GLN A 75 3.79 -12.96 6.49
C GLN A 75 5.16 -12.28 6.45
N SER A 76 5.58 -11.73 7.59
CA SER A 76 6.74 -10.84 7.65
C SER A 76 7.47 -10.95 8.97
N THR A 77 8.74 -10.62 8.96
CA THR A 77 9.60 -10.49 10.15
C THR A 77 10.15 -9.07 10.30
N VAL A 78 9.61 -8.09 9.55
CA VAL A 78 10.05 -6.69 9.62
C VAL A 78 9.61 -5.99 10.90
N THR A 79 8.66 -6.58 11.61
CA THR A 79 8.25 -6.23 12.97
C THR A 79 8.12 -7.51 13.79
N GLU A 80 7.85 -7.39 15.08
CA GLU A 80 7.53 -8.50 15.99
C GLU A 80 6.22 -9.23 15.66
N LEU A 81 5.40 -8.66 14.78
CA LEU A 81 4.13 -9.23 14.37
C LEU A 81 4.33 -10.28 13.26
N PRO A 82 3.55 -11.38 13.25
CA PRO A 82 3.70 -12.44 12.25
C PRO A 82 3.32 -12.01 10.83
N PHE A 83 2.53 -10.94 10.71
CA PHE A 83 2.10 -10.36 9.44
C PHE A 83 2.23 -8.85 9.50
N PHE A 84 2.72 -8.24 8.42
CA PHE A 84 2.85 -6.80 8.31
C PHE A 84 2.76 -6.35 6.86
N ALA A 85 2.26 -5.13 6.63
CA ALA A 85 2.26 -4.52 5.31
C ALA A 85 3.55 -3.71 5.11
N SER A 86 4.38 -4.16 4.17
CA SER A 86 5.58 -3.45 3.74
C SER A 86 5.77 -3.60 2.23
N ARG A 87 6.82 -2.98 1.69
CA ARG A 87 7.19 -3.17 0.29
C ARG A 87 7.72 -4.58 0.09
N VAL A 88 7.29 -5.23 -0.98
CA VAL A 88 7.71 -6.58 -1.36
C VAL A 88 8.18 -6.59 -2.81
N VAL A 89 9.22 -7.34 -3.09
CA VAL A 89 9.65 -7.65 -4.45
C VAL A 89 8.83 -8.86 -4.92
N LEU A 90 8.09 -8.69 -6.00
CA LEU A 90 7.34 -9.76 -6.65
C LEU A 90 8.20 -10.42 -7.73
N GLY A 91 8.15 -11.73 -7.81
CA GLY A 91 8.75 -12.49 -8.90
C GLY A 91 7.97 -13.74 -9.26
N ARG A 92 8.65 -14.75 -9.81
CA ARG A 92 7.97 -15.84 -10.53
C ARG A 92 7.11 -16.73 -9.64
N ARG A 93 7.42 -16.77 -8.34
CA ARG A 93 6.78 -17.63 -7.34
C ARG A 93 6.05 -16.83 -6.25
N GLY A 94 5.67 -15.58 -6.54
CA GLY A 94 5.03 -14.69 -5.58
C GLY A 94 6.04 -13.71 -4.97
N VAL A 95 5.97 -13.52 -3.65
CA VAL A 95 6.90 -12.63 -2.92
C VAL A 95 8.28 -13.28 -2.86
N GLU A 96 9.27 -12.64 -3.46
CA GLU A 96 10.68 -13.08 -3.44
C GLU A 96 11.44 -12.43 -2.29
N GLU A 97 11.10 -11.21 -1.93
CA GLU A 97 11.75 -10.46 -0.85
C GLU A 97 10.76 -9.54 -0.15
N VAL A 98 10.84 -9.48 1.18
CA VAL A 98 10.12 -8.48 1.99
C VAL A 98 11.12 -7.40 2.39
N LEU A 99 10.94 -6.19 1.88
CA LEU A 99 11.85 -5.08 2.14
C LEU A 99 11.64 -4.54 3.54
N SER A 100 12.74 -4.13 4.19
CA SER A 100 12.70 -3.49 5.51
C SER A 100 11.90 -2.19 5.46
N LEU A 101 11.40 -1.77 6.62
CA LEU A 101 10.90 -0.41 6.76
C LEU A 101 12.09 0.53 6.47
N GLY A 102 11.92 1.44 5.51
CA GLY A 102 12.94 2.45 5.25
C GLY A 102 13.12 3.37 6.47
N PRO A 103 14.05 4.34 6.39
CA PRO A 103 14.30 5.28 7.48
C PRO A 103 13.06 6.08 7.89
#